data_AF-A0A3F3HE66-F1
#
_entry.id   AF-A0A3F3HE66-F1
#
_cell.length_a   1.000
_cell.length_b   1.000
_cell.length_c   1.000
_cell.angle_alpha   90.00
_cell.angle_beta   90.00
_cell.angle_gamma   90.00
#
_symmetry.space_group_name_H-M   'P 1'
#
loop_
_entity.id
_entity.type
_entity.pdbx_description
1 polymer ?
#
loop_
_entity_poly.entity_id
_entity_poly.type
_entity_poly.pdbx_seq_one_letter_code
_entity_poly.pdbx_strand_id
1 'polypeptide(L)'
;MQNNNYVKQLIWTVIENSEASNWDEAVKEWSVVGFDTARNADGECVCGQDNLYYLYTIRNDKNGNELSPIGSSCIKKFEREDLNAKVETLEKQLKLLHALENKNFITLSKKFFSKKLLKYLFDRGAFEDQNYDSEDNYEFMLKMFNKHKSPTVKEQKKINAIIINNVIPYLRKLERSKTFNDDKEKFNVIDMNSKHRDDIEQVIFEELEKNSNNDFQDYNDISEVPEEKIVVVQKNHGAGCTFQNAKNAIETYLEYGIRH
;
A
#
# COMPACT_ATOMS: atom_id res chain seq x y z
N MET A 1 -1.80 20.46 28.19
CA MET A 1 -2.43 21.73 27.73
C MET A 1 -2.30 22.02 26.23
N GLN A 2 -1.54 21.23 25.44
CA GLN A 2 -1.36 21.47 23.98
C GLN A 2 -2.58 21.11 23.11
N ASN A 3 -3.44 20.19 23.54
CA ASN A 3 -4.54 19.66 22.72
C ASN A 3 -5.61 20.70 22.33
N ASN A 4 -5.71 21.80 23.07
CA ASN A 4 -6.71 22.84 22.83
C ASN A 4 -6.31 23.78 21.67
N ASN A 5 -5.00 24.00 21.46
CA ASN A 5 -4.56 24.95 20.43
C ASN A 5 -4.74 24.40 19.01
N TYR A 6 -4.32 23.15 18.77
CA TYR A 6 -4.50 22.50 17.46
C TYR A 6 -5.99 22.37 17.08
N VAL A 7 -6.86 22.06 18.04
CA VAL A 7 -8.31 21.98 17.78
C VAL A 7 -8.88 23.36 17.45
N LYS A 8 -8.49 24.40 18.18
CA LYS A 8 -8.91 25.78 17.86
C LYS A 8 -8.43 26.22 16.48
N GLN A 9 -7.17 25.94 16.15
CA GLN A 9 -6.61 26.26 14.84
C GLN A 9 -7.36 25.52 13.73
N LEU A 10 -7.65 24.23 13.91
CA LEU A 10 -8.44 23.45 12.96
C LEU A 10 -9.84 24.07 12.77
N ILE A 11 -10.55 24.35 13.86
CA ILE A 11 -11.90 24.92 13.81
C ILE A 11 -11.88 26.26 13.08
N TRP A 12 -10.94 27.14 13.43
CA TRP A 12 -10.80 28.45 12.80
C TRP A 12 -10.48 28.33 11.31
N THR A 13 -9.46 27.55 10.94
CA THR A 13 -9.07 27.36 9.53
C THR A 13 -10.23 26.80 8.70
N VAL A 14 -11.00 25.86 9.23
CA VAL A 14 -12.17 25.28 8.53
C VAL A 14 -13.26 26.32 8.34
N ILE A 15 -13.63 27.09 9.38
CA ILE A 15 -14.69 28.10 9.28
C ILE A 15 -14.30 29.22 8.32
N GLU A 16 -13.07 29.74 8.38
CA GLU A 16 -12.59 30.81 7.49
C GLU A 16 -12.58 30.42 6.01
N ASN A 17 -12.48 29.12 5.70
CA ASN A 17 -12.49 28.61 4.33
C ASN A 17 -13.84 28.00 3.92
N SER A 18 -14.87 28.07 4.78
CA SER A 18 -16.22 27.57 4.51
C SER A 18 -17.19 28.70 4.20
N GLU A 19 -18.33 28.38 3.58
CA GLU A 19 -19.44 29.33 3.44
C GLU A 19 -20.20 29.49 4.77
N ALA A 20 -20.20 28.45 5.60
CA ALA A 20 -20.78 28.49 6.93
C ALA A 20 -19.88 29.17 7.97
N SER A 21 -20.50 29.94 8.86
CA SER A 21 -19.82 30.67 9.95
C SER A 21 -19.74 29.91 11.28
N ASN A 22 -20.20 28.66 11.32
CA ASN A 22 -20.15 27.81 12.51
C ASN A 22 -19.63 26.41 12.17
N TRP A 23 -19.03 25.74 13.15
CA TRP A 23 -18.37 24.45 12.97
C TRP A 23 -19.30 23.35 12.43
N ASP A 24 -20.48 23.21 13.03
CA ASP A 24 -21.40 22.10 12.74
C ASP A 24 -21.88 22.11 11.28
N GLU A 25 -22.09 23.29 10.70
CA GLU A 25 -22.42 23.43 9.29
C GLU A 25 -21.18 23.43 8.39
N ALA A 26 -20.08 24.05 8.81
CA ALA A 26 -18.85 24.12 8.01
C ALA A 26 -18.28 22.74 7.68
N VAL A 27 -18.24 21.81 8.64
CA VAL A 27 -17.71 20.45 8.41
C VAL A 27 -18.50 19.63 7.39
N LYS A 28 -19.75 20.01 7.09
CA LYS A 28 -20.61 19.33 6.11
C LYS A 28 -20.22 19.67 4.67
N GLU A 29 -19.43 20.70 4.46
CA GLU A 29 -19.10 21.23 3.12
C GLU A 29 -17.90 20.54 2.48
N TRP A 30 -17.18 19.69 3.20
CA TRP A 30 -15.88 19.19 2.76
C TRP A 30 -15.92 17.75 2.26
N SER A 31 -15.09 17.48 1.24
CA SER A 31 -14.84 16.16 0.64
C SER A 31 -13.33 15.90 0.49
N VAL A 32 -12.89 14.65 0.68
CA VAL A 32 -11.48 14.26 0.45
C VAL A 32 -11.22 14.12 -1.05
N VAL A 33 -10.28 14.89 -1.61
CA VAL A 33 -10.00 14.96 -3.06
C VAL A 33 -8.58 14.54 -3.43
N GLY A 34 -7.65 14.49 -2.48
CA GLY A 34 -6.27 14.08 -2.76
C GLY A 34 -5.55 13.49 -1.56
N PHE A 35 -4.39 12.91 -1.83
CA PHE A 35 -3.48 12.39 -0.82
C PHE A 35 -2.03 12.52 -1.25
N ASP A 36 -1.13 12.58 -0.27
CA ASP A 36 0.29 12.43 -0.46
C ASP A 36 0.94 11.73 0.75
N THR A 37 2.24 11.43 0.63
CA THR A 37 3.06 10.88 1.70
C THR A 37 4.30 11.75 1.92
N ALA A 38 4.57 12.12 3.16
CA ALA A 38 5.79 12.82 3.53
C ALA A 38 6.92 11.81 3.72
N ARG A 39 7.97 11.87 2.87
CA ARG A 39 9.05 10.86 2.83
C ARG A 39 9.72 10.61 4.19
N ASN A 40 9.81 11.64 5.05
CA ASN A 40 10.41 11.54 6.38
C ASN A 40 9.41 11.82 7.50
N ALA A 41 8.12 11.66 7.22
CA ALA A 41 7.03 12.08 8.10
C ALA A 41 7.12 13.56 8.51
N ASP A 42 7.66 14.43 7.67
CA ASP A 42 7.91 15.85 7.93
C ASP A 42 6.72 16.76 7.58
N GLY A 43 5.53 16.19 7.34
CA GLY A 43 4.34 16.97 7.02
C GLY A 43 3.75 17.70 8.22
N GLU A 44 3.23 18.91 7.98
CA GLU A 44 2.59 19.77 8.97
C GLU A 44 1.11 20.01 8.61
N CYS A 45 0.19 19.53 9.44
CA CYS A 45 -1.25 19.67 9.21
C CYS A 45 -1.68 21.13 9.28
N VAL A 46 -2.77 21.48 8.59
CA VAL A 46 -3.49 22.76 8.75
C VAL A 46 -3.87 23.14 10.19
N CYS A 47 -3.86 22.17 11.12
CA CYS A 47 -4.06 22.45 12.55
C CYS A 47 -2.79 22.91 13.27
N GLY A 48 -1.61 22.79 12.65
CA GLY A 48 -0.28 23.05 13.20
C GLY A 48 0.43 21.82 13.79
N GLN A 49 -0.17 20.62 13.72
CA GLN A 49 0.50 19.39 14.16
C GLN A 49 1.53 18.95 13.11
N ASP A 50 2.77 18.73 13.56
CA ASP A 50 3.87 18.22 12.75
C ASP A 50 3.97 16.68 12.77
N ASN A 51 5.02 16.17 12.13
CA ASN A 51 5.38 14.74 12.12
C ASN A 51 4.36 13.82 11.42
N LEU A 52 3.70 14.31 10.37
CA LEU A 52 2.68 13.56 9.64
C LEU A 52 3.25 12.84 8.41
N TYR A 53 2.99 11.54 8.34
CA TYR A 53 3.34 10.73 7.18
C TYR A 53 2.24 10.72 6.11
N TYR A 54 0.98 10.57 6.50
CA TYR A 54 -0.16 10.55 5.57
C TYR A 54 -0.79 11.94 5.49
N LEU A 55 -0.74 12.53 4.30
CA LEU A 55 -1.23 13.86 4.01
C LEU A 55 -2.48 13.75 3.16
N TYR A 56 -3.57 14.37 3.56
CA TYR A 56 -4.80 14.42 2.77
C TYR A 56 -5.03 15.84 2.27
N THR A 57 -5.73 15.96 1.15
CA THR A 57 -6.31 17.21 0.68
C THR A 57 -7.82 17.08 0.73
N ILE A 58 -8.47 18.03 1.40
CA ILE A 58 -9.93 18.17 1.38
C ILE A 58 -10.31 19.44 0.61
N ARG A 59 -11.45 19.39 -0.07
CA ARG A 59 -12.02 20.51 -0.82
C ARG A 59 -13.41 20.82 -0.28
N ASN A 60 -13.72 22.10 -0.17
CA ASN A 60 -15.07 22.57 0.09
C ASN A 60 -15.89 22.50 -1.20
N ASP A 61 -16.97 21.73 -1.19
CA ASP A 61 -17.81 21.44 -2.34
C ASP A 61 -18.68 22.65 -2.77
N LYS A 62 -18.82 23.67 -1.92
CA LYS A 62 -19.60 24.89 -2.22
C LYS A 62 -18.78 25.99 -2.88
N ASN A 63 -17.55 26.20 -2.43
CA ASN A 63 -16.73 27.33 -2.89
C ASN A 63 -15.40 26.91 -3.54
N GLY A 64 -15.05 25.63 -3.49
CA GLY A 64 -13.84 25.08 -4.12
C GLY A 64 -12.56 25.29 -3.34
N ASN A 65 -12.59 25.92 -2.15
CA ASN A 65 -11.40 26.09 -1.32
C ASN A 65 -10.81 24.73 -0.92
N GLU A 66 -9.48 24.63 -0.86
CA GLU A 66 -8.78 23.41 -0.47
C GLU A 66 -7.99 23.60 0.82
N LEU A 67 -7.99 22.58 1.66
CA LEU A 67 -7.13 22.49 2.84
C LEU A 67 -6.16 21.32 2.66
N SER A 68 -4.87 21.64 2.63
CA SER A 68 -3.80 20.67 2.50
C SER A 68 -2.51 21.18 3.18
N PRO A 69 -1.71 20.29 3.80
CA PRO A 69 -2.08 18.92 4.11
C PRO A 69 -2.95 18.88 5.38
N ILE A 70 -3.94 17.99 5.42
CA ILE A 70 -4.73 17.72 6.64
C ILE A 70 -4.50 16.28 7.10
N GLY A 71 -4.30 16.08 8.40
CA GLY A 71 -4.09 14.76 8.98
C GLY A 71 -5.39 13.98 9.19
N SER A 72 -5.33 12.64 9.19
CA SER A 72 -6.52 11.78 9.41
C SER A 72 -7.19 12.02 10.76
N SER A 73 -6.42 12.33 11.81
CA SER A 73 -6.95 12.69 13.14
C SER A 73 -7.76 13.98 13.12
N CYS A 74 -7.43 14.94 12.24
CA CYS A 74 -8.16 16.18 12.08
C CYS A 74 -9.45 15.97 11.28
N ILE A 75 -9.40 15.19 10.20
CA ILE A 75 -10.62 14.82 9.46
C ILE A 75 -11.60 14.07 10.38
N LYS A 76 -11.11 13.16 11.24
CA LYS A 76 -11.95 12.43 12.19
C LYS A 76 -12.73 13.31 13.16
N LYS A 77 -12.27 14.55 13.43
CA LYS A 77 -12.98 15.52 14.27
C LYS A 77 -14.21 16.12 13.60
N PHE A 78 -14.39 15.92 12.29
CA PHE A 78 -15.58 16.37 11.58
C PHE A 78 -16.79 15.49 11.93
N GLU A 79 -16.56 14.33 12.58
CA GLU A 79 -17.59 13.40 13.05
C GLU A 79 -18.57 12.95 11.94
N ARG A 80 -18.08 13.01 10.70
CA ARG A 80 -18.75 12.60 9.47
C ARG A 80 -18.41 11.14 9.17
N GLU A 81 -19.41 10.25 9.25
CA GLU A 81 -19.20 8.81 9.01
C GLU A 81 -18.68 8.50 7.59
N ASP A 82 -19.15 9.25 6.60
CA ASP A 82 -18.74 9.12 5.20
C ASP A 82 -17.26 9.48 4.99
N LEU A 83 -16.82 10.61 5.55
CA LEU A 83 -15.40 11.05 5.52
C LEU A 83 -14.52 10.06 6.29
N ASN A 84 -14.95 9.63 7.46
CA ASN A 84 -14.20 8.67 8.28
C ASN A 84 -14.00 7.35 7.53
N ALA A 85 -15.05 6.83 6.91
CA ALA A 85 -14.95 5.61 6.11
C ALA A 85 -14.01 5.78 4.90
N LYS A 86 -14.05 6.94 4.23
CA LYS A 86 -13.14 7.26 3.12
C LYS A 86 -11.70 7.30 3.60
N VAL A 87 -11.39 8.11 4.63
CA VAL A 87 -10.04 8.24 5.21
C VAL A 87 -9.49 6.90 5.70
N GLU A 88 -10.29 6.07 6.39
CA GLU A 88 -9.83 4.75 6.85
C GLU A 88 -9.46 3.82 5.69
N THR A 89 -10.24 3.85 4.62
CA THR A 89 -9.98 3.05 3.41
C THR A 89 -8.68 3.51 2.75
N LEU A 90 -8.51 4.84 2.62
CA LEU A 90 -7.33 5.48 2.05
C LEU A 90 -6.09 5.23 2.89
N GLU A 91 -6.17 5.31 4.21
CA GLU A 91 -5.04 5.04 5.10
C GLU A 91 -4.53 3.60 4.93
N LYS A 92 -5.44 2.62 4.78
CA LYS A 92 -5.02 1.23 4.49
C LYS A 92 -4.38 1.08 3.12
N GLN A 93 -4.89 1.81 2.12
CA GLN A 93 -4.30 1.83 0.80
C GLN A 93 -2.90 2.46 0.80
N LEU A 94 -2.70 3.53 1.57
CA LEU A 94 -1.40 4.17 1.75
C LEU A 94 -0.42 3.26 2.50
N LYS A 95 -0.90 2.49 3.47
CA LYS A 95 -0.10 1.43 4.12
C LYS A 95 0.34 0.35 3.15
N LEU A 96 -0.50 -0.01 2.17
CA LEU A 96 -0.13 -0.93 1.09
C LEU A 96 0.96 -0.33 0.18
N LEU A 97 0.81 0.93 -0.22
CA LEU A 97 1.82 1.64 -1.01
C LEU A 97 3.17 1.71 -0.29
N HIS A 98 3.17 2.12 0.97
CA HIS A 98 4.39 2.15 1.78
C HIS A 98 4.99 0.75 1.97
N ALA A 99 4.17 -0.30 2.06
CA ALA A 99 4.67 -1.67 2.09
C ALA A 99 5.34 -2.06 0.77
N LEU A 100 4.79 -1.63 -0.38
CA LEU A 100 5.41 -1.84 -1.70
C LEU A 100 6.74 -1.11 -1.84
N GLU A 101 6.80 0.17 -1.46
CA GLU A 101 8.02 0.99 -1.50
C GLU A 101 9.17 0.32 -0.71
N ASN A 102 8.84 -0.21 0.48
CA ASN A 102 9.79 -0.90 1.35
C ASN A 102 10.04 -2.37 0.96
N LYS A 103 9.51 -2.83 -0.19
CA LYS A 103 9.64 -4.22 -0.67
C LYS A 103 9.16 -5.26 0.34
N ASN A 104 8.20 -4.90 1.19
CA ASN A 104 7.60 -5.82 2.15
C ASN A 104 6.70 -6.81 1.42
N PHE A 105 6.68 -8.05 1.92
CA PHE A 105 5.75 -9.06 1.41
C PHE A 105 4.30 -8.73 1.82
N ILE A 106 3.44 -8.51 0.83
CA ILE A 106 2.03 -8.16 1.02
C ILE A 106 1.20 -9.44 1.06
N THR A 107 0.63 -9.71 2.24
CA THR A 107 -0.25 -10.86 2.47
C THR A 107 -1.71 -10.42 2.60
N LEU A 108 -2.63 -11.32 2.25
CA LEU A 108 -4.07 -11.13 2.51
C LEU A 108 -4.37 -11.26 4.00
N SER A 109 -4.08 -10.20 4.76
CA SER A 109 -4.20 -10.15 6.21
C SER A 109 -4.81 -8.84 6.67
N LYS A 110 -5.30 -8.78 7.93
CA LYS A 110 -5.90 -7.57 8.50
C LYS A 110 -4.94 -6.37 8.59
N LYS A 111 -3.63 -6.66 8.59
CA LYS A 111 -2.55 -5.65 8.55
C LYS A 111 -2.65 -4.80 7.29
N PHE A 112 -2.90 -5.43 6.15
CA PHE A 112 -2.87 -4.78 4.83
C PHE A 112 -4.26 -4.58 4.23
N PHE A 113 -5.20 -5.48 4.51
CA PHE A 113 -6.52 -5.50 3.88
C PHE A 113 -7.67 -5.28 4.88
N SER A 114 -8.82 -4.87 4.33
CA SER A 114 -10.13 -4.87 4.99
C SER A 114 -11.19 -5.23 3.95
N LYS A 115 -12.38 -5.65 4.39
CA LYS A 115 -13.52 -5.86 3.49
C LYS A 115 -13.82 -4.61 2.65
N LYS A 116 -13.84 -3.43 3.29
CA LYS A 116 -14.07 -2.13 2.64
C LYS A 116 -12.99 -1.84 1.59
N LEU A 117 -11.72 -2.10 1.90
CA LEU A 117 -10.62 -1.89 0.95
C LEU A 117 -10.68 -2.87 -0.22
N LEU A 118 -11.00 -4.14 0.00
CA LEU A 118 -11.19 -5.11 -1.09
C LEU A 118 -12.32 -4.66 -2.02
N LYS A 119 -13.44 -4.21 -1.47
CA LYS A 119 -14.57 -3.67 -2.26
C LYS A 119 -14.16 -2.41 -3.03
N TYR A 120 -13.46 -1.49 -2.37
CA TYR A 120 -12.94 -0.27 -3.01
C TYR A 120 -12.00 -0.59 -4.17
N LEU A 121 -11.05 -1.52 -3.99
CA LEU A 121 -10.14 -1.96 -5.05
C LEU A 121 -10.91 -2.56 -6.24
N PHE A 122 -11.94 -3.35 -5.97
CA PHE A 122 -12.83 -3.90 -7.00
C PHE A 122 -13.61 -2.83 -7.77
N ASP A 123 -14.24 -1.90 -7.06
CA ASP A 123 -14.97 -0.80 -7.69
C ASP A 123 -14.09 0.10 -8.57
N ARG A 124 -12.77 0.05 -8.37
CA ARG A 124 -11.75 0.78 -9.13
C ARG A 124 -11.05 -0.05 -10.21
N GLY A 125 -11.53 -1.26 -10.48
CA GLY A 125 -10.99 -2.14 -11.53
C GLY A 125 -9.67 -2.82 -11.14
N ALA A 126 -9.27 -2.82 -9.87
CA ALA A 126 -8.00 -3.41 -9.45
C ALA A 126 -7.96 -4.95 -9.54
N PHE A 127 -9.08 -5.60 -9.85
CA PHE A 127 -9.19 -7.06 -10.07
C PHE A 127 -9.43 -7.41 -11.54
N GLU A 128 -9.45 -6.43 -12.45
CA GLU A 128 -9.55 -6.68 -13.89
C GLU A 128 -8.36 -7.53 -14.36
N ASP A 129 -8.66 -8.55 -15.15
CA ASP A 129 -7.71 -9.46 -15.77
C ASP A 129 -8.20 -9.78 -17.19
N GLN A 130 -7.29 -9.99 -18.13
CA GLN A 130 -7.67 -10.33 -19.51
C GLN A 130 -8.24 -11.75 -19.62
N ASN A 131 -7.86 -12.64 -18.70
CA ASN A 131 -8.16 -14.07 -18.77
C ASN A 131 -9.17 -14.53 -17.72
N TYR A 132 -9.54 -13.67 -16.77
CA TYR A 132 -10.40 -14.03 -15.64
C TYR A 132 -11.43 -12.93 -15.33
N ASP A 133 -12.59 -13.36 -14.85
CA ASP A 133 -13.62 -12.44 -14.38
C ASP A 133 -13.13 -11.68 -13.12
N SER A 134 -13.25 -10.35 -13.17
CA SER A 134 -12.90 -9.47 -12.06
C SER A 134 -13.74 -9.72 -10.80
N GLU A 135 -15.01 -10.10 -10.97
CA GLU A 135 -15.93 -10.40 -9.89
C GLU A 135 -15.53 -11.70 -9.19
N ASP A 136 -15.20 -12.75 -9.94
CA ASP A 136 -14.69 -14.02 -9.41
C ASP A 136 -13.42 -13.82 -8.54
N ASN A 137 -12.51 -12.96 -8.99
CA ASN A 137 -11.29 -12.65 -8.25
C ASN A 137 -11.59 -11.90 -6.96
N TYR A 138 -12.45 -10.89 -7.01
CA TYR A 138 -12.89 -10.14 -5.83
C TYR A 138 -13.60 -11.05 -4.82
N GLU A 139 -14.58 -11.84 -5.26
CA GLU A 139 -15.34 -12.75 -4.40
C GLU A 139 -14.42 -13.80 -3.75
N PHE A 140 -13.49 -14.36 -4.52
CA PHE A 140 -12.49 -15.29 -4.00
C PHE A 140 -11.64 -14.64 -2.90
N MET A 141 -11.12 -13.43 -3.13
CA MET A 141 -10.31 -12.71 -2.15
C MET A 141 -11.12 -12.36 -0.90
N LEU A 142 -12.37 -11.93 -1.05
CA LEU A 142 -13.27 -11.65 0.06
C LEU A 142 -13.56 -12.92 0.89
N LYS A 143 -13.82 -14.05 0.21
CA LYS A 143 -14.03 -15.36 0.85
C LYS A 143 -12.79 -15.79 1.63
N MET A 144 -11.60 -15.67 1.04
CA MET A 144 -10.35 -16.01 1.71
C MET A 144 -10.06 -15.10 2.90
N PHE A 145 -10.32 -13.79 2.78
CA PHE A 145 -10.13 -12.84 3.88
C PHE A 145 -11.05 -13.12 5.08
N ASN A 146 -12.25 -13.67 4.82
CA ASN A 146 -13.20 -14.05 5.86
C ASN A 146 -12.99 -15.46 6.42
N LYS A 147 -12.11 -16.24 5.81
CA LYS A 147 -11.87 -17.64 6.20
C LYS A 147 -11.11 -17.66 7.53
N HIS A 148 -11.68 -18.35 8.53
CA HIS A 148 -11.01 -18.54 9.82
C HIS A 148 -9.91 -19.61 9.80
N LYS A 149 -9.92 -20.48 8.79
CA LYS A 149 -8.91 -21.53 8.58
C LYS A 149 -7.84 -21.04 7.62
N SER A 150 -6.61 -21.51 7.80
CA SER A 150 -5.52 -21.26 6.88
C SER A 150 -5.88 -21.68 5.44
N PRO A 151 -5.50 -20.90 4.42
CA PRO A 151 -5.62 -21.30 3.03
C PRO A 151 -4.85 -22.59 2.75
N THR A 152 -5.38 -23.42 1.87
CA THR A 152 -4.63 -24.53 1.27
C THR A 152 -3.52 -23.99 0.35
N VAL A 153 -2.54 -24.82 -0.01
CA VAL A 153 -1.46 -24.45 -0.92
C VAL A 153 -2.00 -23.88 -2.26
N LYS A 154 -3.07 -24.47 -2.81
CA LYS A 154 -3.70 -23.98 -4.05
C LYS A 154 -4.37 -22.62 -3.85
N GLU A 155 -5.11 -22.45 -2.75
CA GLU A 155 -5.74 -21.16 -2.42
C GLU A 155 -4.68 -20.07 -2.20
N GLN A 156 -3.60 -20.37 -1.47
CA GLN A 156 -2.52 -19.42 -1.22
C GLN A 156 -1.83 -18.99 -2.52
N LYS A 157 -1.59 -19.92 -3.45
CA LYS A 157 -1.08 -19.59 -4.79
C LYS A 157 -2.00 -18.63 -5.54
N LYS A 158 -3.32 -18.87 -5.50
CA LYS A 158 -4.30 -17.97 -6.15
C LYS A 158 -4.34 -16.59 -5.47
N ILE A 159 -4.31 -16.53 -4.13
CA ILE A 159 -4.22 -15.27 -3.38
C ILE A 159 -2.99 -14.47 -3.84
N ASN A 160 -1.82 -15.10 -3.87
CA ASN A 160 -0.58 -14.45 -4.26
C ASN A 160 -0.62 -13.96 -5.72
N ALA A 161 -1.16 -14.79 -6.63
CA ALA A 161 -1.31 -14.43 -8.04
C ALA A 161 -2.18 -13.17 -8.21
N ILE A 162 -3.33 -13.10 -7.54
CA ILE A 162 -4.22 -11.92 -7.61
C ILE A 162 -3.54 -10.67 -7.05
N ILE A 163 -2.82 -10.79 -5.93
CA ILE A 163 -2.08 -9.65 -5.37
C ILE A 163 -1.03 -9.16 -6.37
N ILE A 164 -0.21 -10.06 -6.91
CA ILE A 164 0.92 -9.71 -7.79
C ILE A 164 0.46 -9.18 -9.14
N ASN A 165 -0.56 -9.79 -9.73
CA ASN A 165 -0.96 -9.50 -11.12
C ASN A 165 -2.03 -8.41 -11.24
N ASN A 166 -2.83 -8.18 -10.20
CA ASN A 166 -3.96 -7.25 -10.27
C ASN A 166 -3.79 -6.09 -9.27
N VAL A 167 -3.64 -6.40 -7.97
CA VAL A 167 -3.59 -5.38 -6.91
C VAL A 167 -2.33 -4.52 -6.99
N ILE A 168 -1.14 -5.13 -7.09
CA ILE A 168 0.14 -4.40 -7.13
C ILE A 168 0.22 -3.47 -8.35
N PRO A 169 -0.12 -3.90 -9.58
CA PRO A 169 -0.13 -3.01 -10.74
C PRO A 169 -1.07 -1.82 -10.58
N TYR A 170 -2.28 -2.02 -10.02
CA TYR A 170 -3.19 -0.93 -9.71
C TYR A 170 -2.58 0.08 -8.74
N LEU A 171 -1.99 -0.40 -7.63
CA LEU A 171 -1.35 0.46 -6.63
C LEU A 171 -0.21 1.30 -7.24
N ARG A 172 0.65 0.71 -8.08
CA ARG A 172 1.73 1.43 -8.76
C ARG A 172 1.21 2.51 -9.72
N LYS A 173 0.07 2.29 -10.38
CA LYS A 173 -0.56 3.31 -11.23
C LYS A 173 -1.06 4.48 -10.39
N LEU A 174 -1.72 4.18 -9.28
CA LEU A 174 -2.24 5.20 -8.37
C LEU A 174 -1.13 6.04 -7.72
N GLU A 175 -0.03 5.40 -7.33
CA GLU A 175 1.15 6.09 -6.78
C GLU A 175 1.66 7.18 -7.73
N ARG A 176 1.62 6.92 -9.04
CA ARG A 176 2.05 7.86 -10.08
C ARG A 176 1.07 9.01 -10.29
N SER A 177 -0.24 8.80 -10.10
CA SER A 177 -1.23 9.85 -10.32
C SER A 177 -1.34 10.82 -9.14
N LYS A 178 -1.05 10.38 -7.90
CA LYS A 178 -1.17 11.17 -6.66
C LYS A 178 -2.55 11.85 -6.47
N THR A 179 -3.57 11.42 -7.20
CA THR A 179 -4.93 11.96 -7.19
C THR A 179 -5.95 10.86 -6.96
N PHE A 180 -7.05 11.21 -6.29
CA PHE A 180 -8.26 10.40 -6.29
C PHE A 180 -9.09 10.81 -7.51
N ASN A 181 -8.96 10.09 -8.61
CA ASN A 181 -9.87 10.28 -9.74
C ASN A 181 -11.23 9.71 -9.34
N ASP A 182 -12.06 10.44 -8.60
CA ASP A 182 -13.42 10.01 -8.21
C ASP A 182 -14.37 9.88 -9.40
N ASP A 183 -13.94 10.33 -10.58
CA ASP A 183 -14.64 10.12 -11.84
C ASP A 183 -14.50 8.67 -12.32
N LYS A 184 -15.63 8.10 -12.75
CA LYS A 184 -15.77 6.79 -13.40
C LYS A 184 -15.06 6.70 -14.76
N GLU A 185 -14.01 7.48 -14.98
CA GLU A 185 -13.10 7.24 -16.07
C GLU A 185 -12.28 6.01 -15.70
N LYS A 186 -12.77 4.87 -16.19
CA LYS A 186 -11.97 3.66 -16.41
C LYS A 186 -10.55 4.10 -16.72
N PHE A 187 -9.57 3.59 -15.98
CA PHE A 187 -8.18 3.69 -16.41
C PHE A 187 -8.13 3.09 -17.82
N ASN A 188 -8.22 3.94 -18.85
CA ASN A 188 -8.11 3.50 -20.21
C ASN A 188 -6.78 2.78 -20.29
N VAL A 189 -6.85 1.51 -20.69
CA VAL A 189 -5.69 0.66 -20.95
C VAL A 189 -4.97 1.30 -22.13
N ILE A 190 -4.18 2.33 -21.83
CA ILE A 190 -3.14 2.80 -22.73
C ILE A 190 -2.02 1.79 -22.53
N ASP A 191 -2.10 0.82 -23.41
CA ASP A 191 -1.03 -0.05 -23.85
C ASP A 191 0.29 0.74 -23.88
N MET A 192 1.18 0.42 -22.94
CA MET A 192 2.56 0.87 -22.97
C MET A 192 3.45 -0.37 -22.94
N ASN A 193 3.61 -0.92 -24.14
CA ASN A 193 4.76 -1.63 -24.69
C ASN A 193 5.05 -3.03 -24.15
N SER A 194 4.58 -4.01 -24.93
CA SER A 194 5.05 -5.41 -24.97
C SER A 194 6.58 -5.53 -25.06
N LYS A 195 7.28 -4.49 -25.53
CA LYS A 195 8.73 -4.49 -25.70
C LYS A 195 9.53 -4.63 -24.41
N HIS A 196 8.99 -4.21 -23.25
CA HIS A 196 9.73 -4.25 -21.99
C HIS A 196 9.53 -5.53 -21.17
N ARG A 197 8.54 -6.35 -21.54
CA ARG A 197 8.25 -7.63 -20.88
C ARG A 197 9.19 -8.72 -21.38
N ASP A 198 9.45 -8.72 -22.69
CA ASP A 198 10.40 -9.61 -23.35
C ASP A 198 11.84 -9.36 -22.85
N ASP A 199 12.23 -8.10 -22.63
CA ASP A 199 13.55 -7.76 -22.08
C ASP A 199 13.73 -8.24 -20.62
N ILE A 200 12.68 -8.26 -19.80
CA ILE A 200 12.75 -8.71 -18.41
C ILE A 200 12.70 -10.24 -18.31
N GLU A 201 11.85 -10.90 -19.10
CA GLU A 201 11.82 -12.36 -19.17
C GLU A 201 13.13 -12.91 -19.76
N GLN A 202 13.72 -12.24 -20.76
CA GLN A 202 15.01 -12.61 -21.34
C GLN A 202 16.19 -12.36 -20.40
N VAL A 203 16.21 -11.25 -19.64
CA VAL A 203 17.23 -11.03 -18.60
C VAL A 203 17.10 -12.05 -17.46
N ILE A 204 15.88 -12.42 -17.05
CA ILE A 204 15.67 -13.45 -16.02
C ILE A 204 16.10 -14.83 -16.56
N PHE A 205 15.84 -15.16 -17.82
CA PHE A 205 16.19 -16.45 -18.42
C PHE A 205 17.71 -16.59 -18.67
N GLU A 206 18.37 -15.54 -19.17
CA GLU A 206 19.83 -15.52 -19.38
C GLU A 206 20.61 -15.59 -18.07
N GLU A 207 20.08 -15.01 -16.99
CA GLU A 207 20.72 -15.08 -15.66
C GLU A 207 20.48 -16.44 -14.97
N LEU A 208 19.43 -17.18 -15.34
CA LEU A 208 19.16 -18.54 -14.87
C LEU A 208 20.00 -19.59 -15.63
N GLU A 209 20.25 -19.41 -16.93
CA GLU A 209 21.13 -20.30 -17.72
C GLU A 209 22.63 -20.11 -17.39
N LYS A 210 23.07 -18.89 -17.04
CA LYS A 210 24.46 -18.67 -16.58
C LYS A 210 24.76 -19.33 -15.23
N ASN A 211 23.74 -19.63 -14.43
CA ASN A 211 23.87 -20.23 -13.11
C ASN A 211 23.69 -21.76 -13.10
N SER A 212 23.41 -22.41 -14.24
CA SER A 212 23.30 -23.87 -14.35
C SER A 212 24.56 -24.58 -14.86
N ASN A 213 25.62 -23.84 -15.23
CA ASN A 213 26.88 -24.38 -15.74
C ASN A 213 28.08 -24.13 -14.81
N ASN A 214 27.96 -24.49 -13.53
CA ASN A 214 29.12 -24.80 -12.69
C ASN A 214 28.87 -26.11 -11.96
N ASP A 215 29.28 -27.20 -12.59
CA ASP A 215 29.57 -28.46 -11.92
C ASP A 215 30.64 -28.22 -10.84
N PHE A 216 30.34 -28.56 -9.59
CA PHE A 216 31.34 -29.23 -8.78
C PHE A 216 30.70 -30.18 -7.78
N GLN A 217 31.15 -31.43 -7.90
CA GLN A 217 30.88 -32.57 -7.04
C GLN A 217 31.49 -32.38 -5.64
N ASP A 218 30.98 -33.19 -4.73
CA ASP A 218 31.63 -33.69 -3.50
C ASP A 218 31.73 -32.72 -2.31
N TYR A 219 30.95 -33.01 -1.26
CA TYR A 219 31.47 -33.27 0.09
C TYR A 219 30.36 -33.88 0.97
N ASN A 220 30.58 -35.14 1.35
CA ASN A 220 29.88 -35.85 2.42
C ASN A 220 30.23 -35.26 3.81
N ASP A 221 29.28 -35.39 4.73
CA ASP A 221 29.41 -35.44 6.20
C ASP A 221 30.16 -34.30 6.92
N ILE A 222 29.45 -33.60 7.81
CA ILE A 222 29.76 -33.55 9.26
C ILE A 222 28.56 -32.94 10.01
N SER A 223 28.18 -33.67 11.04
CA SER A 223 27.29 -33.38 12.16
C SER A 223 27.52 -32.05 12.90
N GLU A 224 26.50 -31.69 13.71
CA GLU A 224 26.51 -30.78 14.88
C GLU A 224 25.85 -29.40 14.71
N VAL A 225 24.71 -29.26 15.40
CA VAL A 225 24.08 -28.01 15.81
C VAL A 225 24.87 -27.44 17.00
N PRO A 226 25.06 -26.12 17.09
CA PRO A 226 24.58 -25.44 18.30
C PRO A 226 23.85 -24.12 18.04
N GLU A 227 23.05 -23.79 19.05
CA GLU A 227 22.12 -22.67 19.20
C GLU A 227 22.77 -21.27 19.21
N GLU A 228 21.90 -20.28 18.96
CA GLU A 228 21.98 -18.86 19.36
C GLU A 228 23.15 -17.99 18.85
N LYS A 229 22.79 -16.98 18.04
CA LYS A 229 23.15 -15.57 18.33
C LYS A 229 22.32 -14.59 17.50
N ILE A 230 21.52 -13.82 18.21
CA ILE A 230 21.01 -12.51 17.79
C ILE A 230 22.23 -11.63 17.49
N VAL A 231 22.37 -11.19 16.24
CA VAL A 231 23.28 -10.08 15.89
C VAL A 231 22.43 -8.92 15.41
N VAL A 232 22.33 -7.94 16.29
CA VAL A 232 21.93 -6.56 15.99
C VAL A 232 22.88 -6.02 14.92
N VAL A 233 22.35 -5.53 13.80
CA VAL A 233 23.09 -4.61 12.93
C VAL A 233 22.35 -3.30 12.86
N GLN A 234 22.80 -2.35 13.68
CA GLN A 234 22.53 -0.93 13.48
C GLN A 234 23.26 -0.44 12.22
N LYS A 235 22.63 0.55 11.58
CA LYS A 235 22.96 1.20 10.30
C LYS A 235 24.44 1.57 10.11
N ASN A 236 24.92 1.43 8.88
CA ASN A 236 25.87 2.38 8.29
C ASN A 236 25.39 2.82 6.91
N HIS A 237 25.44 4.14 6.67
CA HIS A 237 25.24 4.76 5.36
C HIS A 237 26.44 4.47 4.46
N GLY A 238 26.19 4.17 3.19
CA GLY A 238 27.22 4.13 2.14
C GLY A 238 27.11 2.92 1.21
N ALA A 239 26.77 3.19 -0.05
CA ALA A 239 27.04 2.44 -1.28
C ALA A 239 27.09 0.89 -1.28
N GLY A 240 26.28 0.29 -2.16
CA GLY A 240 26.54 -1.05 -2.75
C GLY A 240 25.82 -2.21 -2.07
N CYS A 241 24.56 -2.45 -2.42
CA CYS A 241 23.90 -3.71 -2.09
C CYS A 241 24.44 -4.80 -3.03
N THR A 242 25.30 -5.68 -2.52
CA THR A 242 25.87 -6.79 -3.28
C THR A 242 24.90 -7.97 -3.38
N PHE A 243 24.93 -8.66 -4.52
CA PHE A 243 24.09 -9.79 -4.93
C PHE A 243 23.99 -10.93 -3.89
N GLN A 244 25.01 -11.09 -3.04
CA GLN A 244 25.03 -12.08 -1.97
C GLN A 244 23.92 -11.88 -0.92
N ASN A 245 23.52 -10.63 -0.67
CA ASN A 245 22.44 -10.30 0.27
C ASN A 245 21.06 -10.67 -0.31
N ALA A 246 20.91 -10.64 -1.64
CA ALA A 246 19.68 -11.06 -2.31
C ALA A 246 19.57 -12.59 -2.38
N LYS A 247 20.68 -13.30 -2.58
CA LYS A 247 20.72 -14.77 -2.60
C LYS A 247 20.35 -15.38 -1.25
N ASN A 248 20.91 -14.85 -0.16
CA ASN A 248 20.61 -15.31 1.21
C ASN A 248 19.13 -15.03 1.58
N ALA A 249 18.56 -13.91 1.09
CA ALA A 249 17.14 -13.64 1.29
C ALA A 249 16.26 -14.67 0.55
N ILE A 250 16.58 -15.00 -0.71
CA ILE A 250 15.79 -15.94 -1.52
C ILE A 250 15.87 -17.38 -0.98
N GLU A 251 17.03 -17.83 -0.50
CA GLU A 251 17.18 -19.17 0.11
C GLU A 251 16.38 -19.27 1.43
N THR A 252 16.39 -18.20 2.25
CA THR A 252 15.53 -18.12 3.44
C THR A 252 14.03 -18.13 3.07
N TYR A 253 13.65 -17.58 1.92
CA TYR A 253 12.28 -17.55 1.40
C TYR A 253 11.76 -18.94 0.96
N LEU A 254 12.63 -19.86 0.55
CA LEU A 254 12.24 -21.20 0.13
C LEU A 254 12.13 -22.18 1.31
N GLU A 255 12.95 -22.01 2.35
CA GLU A 255 12.91 -22.88 3.53
C GLU A 255 11.75 -22.54 4.49
N TYR A 256 11.43 -21.26 4.68
CA TYR A 256 10.32 -20.85 5.55
C TYR A 256 8.93 -21.07 4.94
N GLY A 257 8.82 -21.19 3.62
CA GLY A 257 7.56 -21.45 2.91
C GLY A 257 7.07 -22.91 2.97
N ILE A 258 7.90 -23.84 3.47
CA ILE A 258 7.62 -25.28 3.50
C ILE A 258 7.31 -25.78 4.93
N ARG A 259 7.58 -24.99 5.96
CA ARG A 259 7.19 -25.28 7.34
C ARG A 259 6.31 -24.14 7.89
N HIS A 260 5.00 -24.27 7.72
CA HIS A 260 3.92 -23.97 8.68
C HIS A 260 2.54 -24.00 8.01
#